data_AF-A0A4R0RJM8-F1
#
_entry.id   AF-A0A4R0RJM8-F1
#
_cell.length_a   1.000
_cell.length_b   1.000
_cell.length_c   1.000
_cell.angle_alpha   90.00
_cell.angle_beta   90.00
_cell.angle_gamma   90.00
#
_symmetry.space_group_name_H-M   'P 1'
#
loop_
_entity.id
_entity.type
_entity.pdbx_description
1 polymer ?
#
loop_
_entity_poly.entity_id
_entity_poly.type
_entity_poly.pdbx_seq_one_letter_code
_entity_poly.pdbx_strand_id
1 'polypeptide(L)'
;MRDPRVRNVVEKTARDLVQKASASGLAVPADAELSVELEQIDDEELVVHNYISHSDGHWFQLRGQSLVYAEKSQYWNHLEKYGMHYEEVPNSAEADFLSELGYGAVERTLDNKGTTYRFTGPQTQALIGTYRELKEAQREGIPVAPSLIWLFSRTMKLVEETRTNSKYGTRDAAAARKPSLEEPTLKFRLIDIFLGIMFSGTHNMYRRRLLKTRFNNVLYLPDFRELLHELIIEWGDSNLLSTVFVAANVSFLAIEDITTLQRTFSLASSLFAMISIAGGMHHIWHHRIRLDVEVSQATIYLNRGIALGKRGSVTILACFLALPIASLLWSFYAFVGALTAFCVQRVDVNRPVLTFMLCISCLSGITTVSFFWNIWVGWQLSQMMEYADRAGKDPKQVRREARRQHLKGVGTQFTMRKRKKDDVDA
;
A
#
# COMPACT_ATOMS: atom_id res chain seq x y z
N MET A 1 -24.22 31.06 23.77
CA MET A 1 -23.41 32.32 23.87
C MET A 1 -23.68 33.00 25.20
N ARG A 2 -22.65 33.41 25.94
CA ARG A 2 -22.81 34.10 27.24
C ARG A 2 -23.05 35.62 27.09
N ASP A 3 -22.66 36.23 25.97
CA ASP A 3 -22.90 37.65 25.70
C ASP A 3 -24.19 37.85 24.87
N PRO A 4 -25.24 38.49 25.44
CA PRO A 4 -26.49 38.78 24.73
C PRO A 4 -26.31 39.69 23.51
N ARG A 5 -25.28 40.55 23.49
CA ARG A 5 -25.03 41.48 22.38
C ARG A 5 -24.54 40.72 21.15
N VAL A 6 -23.57 39.82 21.34
CA VAL A 6 -23.06 38.96 20.26
C VAL A 6 -24.18 38.09 19.71
N ARG A 7 -25.00 37.51 20.60
CA ARG A 7 -26.19 36.74 20.20
C ARG A 7 -27.14 37.56 19.32
N ASN A 8 -27.51 38.77 19.75
CA ASN A 8 -28.40 39.64 18.98
C ASN A 8 -27.82 40.01 17.62
N VAL A 9 -26.51 40.26 17.53
CA VAL A 9 -25.83 40.53 16.26
C VAL A 9 -25.90 39.31 15.34
N VAL A 10 -25.58 38.12 15.84
CA VAL A 10 -25.62 36.88 15.05
C VAL A 10 -27.04 36.56 14.59
N GLU A 11 -28.04 36.68 15.46
CA GLU A 11 -29.46 36.46 15.12
C GLU A 11 -30.00 37.49 14.13
N LYS A 12 -29.54 38.74 14.20
CA LYS A 12 -29.89 39.77 13.22
C LYS A 12 -29.24 39.47 11.86
N THR A 13 -27.94 39.18 11.86
CA THR A 13 -27.20 38.81 10.64
C THR A 13 -27.81 37.58 9.98
N ALA A 14 -28.19 36.56 10.76
CA ALA A 14 -28.88 35.37 10.25
C ALA A 14 -30.17 35.73 9.51
N ARG A 15 -31.04 36.53 10.13
CA ARG A 15 -32.30 36.97 9.53
C ARG A 15 -32.09 37.79 8.26
N ASP A 16 -31.14 38.72 8.30
CA ASP A 16 -30.81 39.56 7.15
C ASP A 16 -30.29 38.72 5.96
N LEU A 17 -29.47 37.70 6.23
CA LEU A 17 -28.97 36.81 5.20
C LEU A 17 -30.05 35.89 4.62
N VAL A 18 -30.93 35.33 5.45
CA VAL A 18 -32.08 34.52 4.99
C VAL A 18 -33.03 35.36 4.13
N GLN A 19 -33.28 36.61 4.51
CA GLN A 19 -34.09 37.53 3.72
C GLN A 19 -33.43 37.85 2.36
N LYS A 20 -32.12 38.06 2.33
CA LYS A 20 -31.36 38.26 1.08
C LYS A 20 -31.38 37.03 0.17
N ALA A 21 -31.23 35.84 0.74
CA ALA A 21 -31.33 34.58 0.00
C ALA A 21 -32.74 34.43 -0.62
N SER A 22 -33.78 34.66 0.18
CA SER A 22 -35.18 34.60 -0.25
C SER A 22 -35.49 35.63 -1.35
N ALA A 23 -35.00 36.86 -1.21
CA ALA A 23 -35.14 37.92 -2.22
C ALA A 23 -34.43 37.57 -3.54
N SER A 24 -33.40 36.71 -3.48
CA SER A 24 -32.70 36.19 -4.65
C SER A 24 -33.34 34.92 -5.24
N GLY A 25 -34.49 34.49 -4.71
CA GLY A 25 -35.19 33.28 -5.13
C GLY A 25 -34.57 31.98 -4.66
N LEU A 26 -33.63 32.03 -3.69
CA LEU A 26 -33.01 30.84 -3.11
C LEU A 26 -33.84 30.32 -1.94
N ALA A 27 -34.26 29.05 -2.02
CA ALA A 27 -34.96 28.38 -0.94
C ALA A 27 -33.93 27.86 0.09
N VAL A 28 -33.88 28.49 1.26
CA VAL A 28 -33.10 27.99 2.41
C VAL A 28 -33.96 26.98 3.17
N PRO A 29 -33.47 25.76 3.47
CA PRO A 29 -34.19 24.79 4.27
C PRO A 29 -34.68 25.38 5.60
N ALA A 30 -35.89 25.02 6.02
CA ALA A 30 -36.50 25.57 7.23
C ALA A 30 -35.76 25.18 8.52
N ASP A 31 -34.97 24.11 8.46
CA ASP A 31 -34.15 23.57 9.54
C ASP A 31 -32.68 24.04 9.46
N ALA A 32 -32.37 25.03 8.61
CA ALA A 32 -31.01 25.50 8.43
C ALA A 32 -30.48 26.21 9.68
N GLU A 33 -29.39 25.69 10.23
CA GLU A 33 -28.62 26.30 11.32
C GLU A 33 -27.52 27.19 10.73
N LEU A 34 -27.41 28.44 11.22
CA LEU A 34 -26.31 29.33 10.86
C LEU A 34 -25.11 29.07 11.79
N SER A 35 -23.99 28.68 11.20
CA SER A 35 -22.68 28.63 11.85
C SER A 35 -21.81 29.78 11.35
N VAL A 36 -21.24 30.54 12.28
CA VAL A 36 -20.31 31.65 11.99
C VAL A 36 -18.91 31.21 12.39
N GLU A 37 -18.02 31.12 11.42
CA GLU A 37 -16.62 30.72 11.62
C GLU A 37 -15.68 31.86 11.18
N LEU A 38 -14.53 31.97 11.83
CA LEU A 38 -13.43 32.84 11.38
C LEU A 38 -12.49 31.98 10.53
N GLU A 39 -12.34 32.32 9.26
CA GLU A 39 -11.43 31.65 8.34
C GLU A 39 -10.29 32.62 7.99
N GLN A 40 -9.04 32.15 8.10
CA GLN A 40 -7.87 32.94 7.74
C GLN A 40 -7.58 32.71 6.25
N ILE A 41 -7.77 33.74 5.42
CA ILE A 41 -7.56 33.69 3.97
C ILE A 41 -6.56 34.79 3.61
N ASP A 42 -5.41 34.42 3.04
CA ASP A 42 -4.35 35.36 2.63
C ASP A 42 -3.90 36.31 3.76
N ASP A 43 -3.71 35.77 4.97
CA ASP A 43 -3.38 36.48 6.21
C ASP A 43 -4.48 37.43 6.77
N GLU A 44 -5.66 37.50 6.13
CA GLU A 44 -6.82 38.23 6.65
C GLU A 44 -7.80 37.28 7.36
N GLU A 45 -8.30 37.68 8.53
CA GLU A 45 -9.39 36.98 9.21
C GLU A 45 -10.73 37.39 8.60
N LEU A 46 -11.37 36.46 7.87
CA LEU A 46 -12.67 36.67 7.27
C LEU A 46 -13.75 35.94 8.07
N VAL A 47 -14.86 36.64 8.31
CA VAL A 47 -16.05 36.06 8.94
C VAL A 47 -16.85 35.32 7.87
N VAL A 48 -16.89 33.99 7.98
CA VAL A 48 -17.58 33.12 7.04
C VAL A 48 -18.91 32.65 7.65
N HIS A 49 -19.96 32.74 6.85
CA HIS A 49 -21.32 32.36 7.23
C HIS A 49 -21.68 31.05 6.53
N ASN A 50 -21.77 29.99 7.33
CA ASN A 50 -22.06 28.64 6.87
C ASN A 50 -23.48 28.25 7.31
N TYR A 51 -24.20 27.52 6.46
CA TYR A 51 -25.51 27.00 6.76
C TYR A 51 -25.48 25.48 6.77
N ILE A 52 -26.17 24.89 7.74
CA ILE A 52 -26.24 23.45 7.94
C ILE A 52 -27.71 23.04 7.94
N SER A 53 -28.12 22.18 7.01
CA SER A 53 -29.43 21.54 7.06
C SER A 53 -29.28 20.13 7.63
N HIS A 54 -30.03 19.84 8.69
CA HIS A 54 -29.96 18.57 9.43
C HIS A 54 -30.82 17.48 8.79
N SER A 55 -31.94 17.86 8.20
CA SER A 55 -32.83 16.98 7.43
C SER A 55 -32.14 16.44 6.18
N ASP A 56 -31.43 17.31 5.46
CA ASP A 56 -30.71 16.93 4.25
C ASP A 56 -29.27 16.46 4.52
N GLY A 57 -28.73 16.72 5.71
CA GLY A 57 -27.34 16.38 6.06
C GLY A 57 -26.31 17.15 5.22
N HIS A 58 -26.61 18.41 4.88
CA HIS A 58 -25.81 19.22 3.98
C HIS A 58 -25.22 20.45 4.68
N TRP A 59 -24.01 20.79 4.27
CA TRP A 59 -23.33 22.04 4.60
C TRP A 59 -23.25 22.89 3.34
N PHE A 60 -23.63 24.16 3.42
CA PHE A 60 -23.60 25.07 2.27
C PHE A 60 -23.29 26.51 2.66
N GLN A 61 -22.77 27.27 1.71
CA GLN A 61 -22.47 28.70 1.84
C GLN A 61 -23.31 29.50 0.85
N LEU A 62 -23.74 30.69 1.27
CA LEU A 62 -24.34 31.68 0.37
C LEU A 62 -23.24 32.51 -0.28
N ARG A 63 -22.92 32.23 -1.55
CA ARG A 63 -21.95 33.03 -2.34
C ARG A 63 -22.68 33.79 -3.44
N GLY A 64 -22.88 35.09 -3.23
CA GLY A 64 -23.62 35.95 -4.14
C GLY A 64 -25.09 35.51 -4.26
N GLN A 65 -25.51 35.11 -5.46
CA GLN A 65 -26.86 34.63 -5.76
C GLN A 65 -26.93 33.10 -5.91
N SER A 66 -25.95 32.37 -5.36
CA SER A 66 -25.91 30.90 -5.46
C SER A 66 -25.63 30.25 -4.11
N LEU A 67 -26.24 29.09 -3.89
CA LEU A 67 -25.92 28.19 -2.79
C LEU A 67 -24.78 27.27 -3.25
N VAL A 68 -23.66 27.34 -2.55
CA VAL A 68 -22.50 26.48 -2.80
C VAL A 68 -22.48 25.41 -1.72
N TYR A 69 -22.83 24.19 -2.10
CA TYR A 69 -22.77 23.03 -1.22
C TYR A 69 -21.32 22.58 -1.06
N ALA A 70 -20.89 22.29 0.17
CA ALA A 70 -19.61 21.64 0.40
C ALA A 70 -19.76 20.12 0.43
N GLU A 71 -18.61 19.48 0.55
CA GLU A 71 -18.53 18.04 0.78
C GLU A 71 -19.27 17.66 2.07
N LYS A 72 -19.97 16.52 2.03
CA LYS A 72 -20.70 15.96 3.18
C LYS A 72 -19.79 15.73 4.39
N SER A 73 -18.49 15.56 4.19
CA SER A 73 -17.47 15.51 5.24
C SER A 73 -17.48 16.75 6.15
N GLN A 74 -17.82 17.95 5.62
CA GLN A 74 -17.90 19.19 6.39
C GLN A 74 -19.13 19.24 7.31
N TYR A 75 -20.25 18.67 6.87
CA TYR A 75 -21.44 18.50 7.73
C TYR A 75 -21.09 17.65 8.96
N TRP A 76 -20.46 16.48 8.74
CA TRP A 76 -20.04 15.62 9.83
C TRP A 76 -18.96 16.27 10.70
N ASN A 77 -18.01 17.01 10.11
CA ASN A 77 -17.01 17.77 10.86
C ASN A 77 -17.65 18.83 11.77
N HIS A 78 -18.71 19.49 11.33
CA HIS A 78 -19.47 20.44 12.13
C HIS A 78 -20.14 19.75 13.33
N LEU A 79 -20.87 18.66 13.09
CA LEU A 79 -21.49 17.87 14.17
C LEU A 79 -20.46 17.33 15.17
N GLU A 80 -19.27 16.95 14.71
CA GLU A 80 -18.17 16.48 15.57
C GLU A 80 -17.69 17.59 16.51
N LYS A 81 -17.51 18.82 16.00
CA LYS A 81 -17.04 19.98 16.76
C LYS A 81 -18.08 20.49 17.77
N TYR A 82 -19.36 20.45 17.40
CA TYR A 82 -20.44 21.08 18.17
C TYR A 82 -21.44 20.08 18.77
N GLY A 83 -21.06 18.80 18.88
CA GLY A 83 -21.96 17.74 19.38
C GLY A 83 -22.58 18.00 20.76
N MET A 84 -21.92 18.79 21.61
CA MET A 84 -22.40 19.16 22.96
C MET A 84 -23.54 20.20 22.96
N HIS A 85 -23.83 20.85 21.82
CA HIS A 85 -24.87 21.88 21.73
C HIS A 85 -26.25 21.31 21.36
N TYR A 86 -26.32 20.04 21.02
CA TYR A 86 -27.55 19.39 20.59
C TYR A 86 -28.15 18.58 21.76
N GLU A 87 -29.43 18.85 22.05
CA GLU A 87 -30.20 18.09 23.05
C GLU A 87 -30.68 16.75 22.48
N GLU A 88 -30.91 16.69 21.17
CA GLU A 88 -31.41 15.53 20.45
C GLU A 88 -30.50 15.19 19.26
N VAL A 89 -30.46 13.92 18.90
CA VAL A 89 -29.74 13.44 17.72
C VAL A 89 -30.50 13.88 16.47
N PRO A 90 -29.84 14.47 15.45
CA PRO A 90 -30.48 14.77 14.17
C PRO A 90 -31.17 13.54 13.57
N ASN A 91 -32.43 13.68 13.12
CA ASN A 91 -33.29 12.56 12.72
C ASN A 91 -32.68 11.62 11.66
N SER A 92 -31.87 12.15 10.74
CA SER A 92 -31.22 11.40 9.66
C SER A 92 -29.90 10.75 10.10
N ALA A 93 -29.23 11.27 11.13
CA ALA A 93 -27.85 10.89 11.45
C ALA A 93 -27.72 9.42 11.91
N GLU A 94 -28.67 8.94 12.70
CA GLU A 94 -28.69 7.55 13.17
C GLU A 94 -28.94 6.57 12.01
N ALA A 95 -29.87 6.91 11.11
CA ALA A 95 -30.17 6.10 9.93
C ALA A 95 -28.98 6.06 8.96
N ASP A 96 -28.35 7.20 8.69
CA ASP A 96 -27.15 7.31 7.86
C ASP A 96 -25.99 6.48 8.44
N PHE A 97 -25.75 6.59 9.75
CA PHE A 97 -24.72 5.82 10.44
C PHE A 97 -24.95 4.30 10.32
N LEU A 98 -26.16 3.83 10.62
CA LEU A 98 -26.48 2.40 10.57
C LEU A 98 -26.45 1.86 9.13
N SER A 99 -26.98 2.63 8.18
CA SER A 99 -26.94 2.29 6.76
C SER A 99 -25.50 2.17 6.28
N GLU A 100 -24.62 3.08 6.71
CA GLU A 100 -23.21 3.06 6.33
C GLU A 100 -22.46 1.87 6.92
N LEU A 101 -22.63 1.61 8.21
CA LEU A 101 -22.00 0.44 8.84
C LEU A 101 -22.52 -0.87 8.24
N GLY A 102 -23.81 -0.92 7.88
CA GLY A 102 -24.42 -2.05 7.17
C GLY A 102 -23.83 -2.23 5.78
N TYR A 103 -23.73 -1.15 4.99
CA TYR A 103 -23.10 -1.15 3.68
C TYR A 103 -21.66 -1.66 3.76
N GLY A 104 -20.85 -1.09 4.65
CA GLY A 104 -19.45 -1.49 4.81
C GLY A 104 -19.26 -2.94 5.28
N ALA A 105 -20.16 -3.45 6.13
CA ALA A 105 -20.16 -4.85 6.56
C ALA A 105 -20.48 -5.80 5.40
N VAL A 106 -21.46 -5.46 4.57
CA VAL A 106 -21.83 -6.23 3.37
C VAL A 106 -20.70 -6.16 2.34
N GLU A 107 -20.17 -4.98 2.05
CA GLU A 107 -19.07 -4.78 1.09
C GLU A 107 -17.87 -5.64 1.46
N ARG A 108 -17.51 -5.70 2.75
CA ARG A 108 -16.39 -6.52 3.24
C ARG A 108 -16.63 -8.01 3.21
N THR A 109 -17.87 -8.42 3.41
CA THR A 109 -18.26 -9.83 3.36
C THR A 109 -18.25 -10.33 1.93
N LEU A 110 -18.67 -9.48 0.98
CA LEU A 110 -18.69 -9.80 -0.45
C LEU A 110 -17.32 -9.61 -1.13
N ASP A 111 -16.54 -8.60 -0.73
CA ASP A 111 -15.23 -8.27 -1.28
C ASP A 111 -14.20 -7.96 -0.17
N ASN A 112 -13.42 -8.98 0.21
CA ASN A 112 -12.44 -8.84 1.28
C ASN A 112 -11.14 -8.12 0.88
N LYS A 113 -10.82 -8.05 -0.41
CA LYS A 113 -9.51 -7.59 -0.93
C LYS A 113 -9.62 -6.29 -1.72
N GLY A 114 -10.83 -5.87 -2.04
CA GLY A 114 -11.14 -4.74 -2.89
C GLY A 114 -12.16 -3.77 -2.29
N THR A 115 -12.38 -3.79 -0.98
CA THR A 115 -13.26 -2.78 -0.37
C THR A 115 -12.55 -1.44 -0.17
N THR A 116 -13.25 -0.34 -0.49
CA THR A 116 -12.78 1.02 -0.13
C THR A 116 -13.21 1.42 1.28
N TYR A 117 -13.96 0.56 1.96
CA TYR A 117 -14.50 0.82 3.27
C TYR A 117 -13.42 0.86 4.34
N ARG A 118 -13.48 1.89 5.19
CA ARG A 118 -12.39 2.25 6.09
C ARG A 118 -12.22 1.29 7.28
N PHE A 119 -13.31 0.92 7.94
CA PHE A 119 -13.27 0.24 9.24
C PHE A 119 -13.24 -1.26 9.06
N THR A 120 -12.33 -2.01 9.72
CA THR A 120 -12.27 -3.48 9.72
C THR A 120 -13.58 -4.14 10.20
N GLY A 121 -13.76 -5.45 9.97
CA GLY A 121 -14.90 -6.18 10.53
C GLY A 121 -15.00 -6.03 12.06
N PRO A 122 -13.91 -6.31 12.81
CA PRO A 122 -13.87 -6.07 14.26
C PRO A 122 -14.11 -4.61 14.66
N GLN A 123 -13.59 -3.63 13.90
CA GLN A 123 -13.86 -2.21 14.19
C GLN A 123 -15.32 -1.85 13.97
N THR A 124 -15.95 -2.36 12.92
CA THR A 124 -17.38 -2.15 12.64
C THR A 124 -18.24 -2.75 13.75
N GLN A 125 -17.88 -3.95 14.22
CA GLN A 125 -18.54 -4.59 15.37
C GLN A 125 -18.37 -3.77 16.65
N ALA A 126 -17.17 -3.24 16.92
CA ALA A 126 -16.92 -2.38 18.07
C ALA A 126 -17.75 -1.09 18.02
N LEU A 127 -17.82 -0.42 16.86
CA LEU A 127 -18.65 0.77 16.66
C LEU A 127 -20.14 0.49 16.89
N ILE A 128 -20.65 -0.63 16.38
CA ILE A 128 -22.03 -1.07 16.64
C ILE A 128 -22.25 -1.41 18.12
N GLY A 129 -21.27 -2.03 18.77
CA GLY A 129 -21.29 -2.32 20.21
C GLY A 129 -21.44 -1.05 21.03
N THR A 130 -20.56 -0.07 20.83
CA THR A 130 -20.63 1.24 21.50
C THR A 130 -21.95 1.96 21.21
N TYR A 131 -22.45 1.91 19.98
CA TYR A 131 -23.77 2.46 19.65
C TYR A 131 -24.89 1.81 20.48
N ARG A 132 -24.90 0.47 20.60
CA ARG A 132 -25.92 -0.25 21.38
C ARG A 132 -25.87 0.12 22.86
N GLU A 133 -24.67 0.18 23.45
CA GLU A 133 -24.46 0.59 24.84
C GLU A 133 -24.98 2.02 25.09
N LEU A 134 -24.69 2.96 24.18
CA LEU A 134 -25.21 4.32 24.27
C LEU A 134 -26.74 4.35 24.14
N LYS A 135 -27.34 3.58 23.22
CA LYS A 135 -28.81 3.51 23.10
C LYS A 135 -29.48 2.89 24.32
N GLU A 136 -28.83 1.94 24.99
CA GLU A 136 -29.32 1.37 26.25
C GLU A 136 -29.33 2.44 27.35
N ALA A 137 -28.21 3.15 27.54
CA ALA A 137 -28.14 4.29 28.47
C ALA A 137 -29.19 5.38 28.15
N GLN A 138 -29.45 5.65 26.86
CA GLN A 138 -30.50 6.58 26.44
C GLN A 138 -31.88 6.14 26.92
N ARG A 139 -32.19 4.84 26.85
CA ARG A 139 -33.48 4.26 27.31
C ARG A 139 -33.63 4.33 28.83
N GLU A 140 -32.52 4.30 29.55
CA GLU A 140 -32.48 4.53 31.00
C GLU A 140 -32.64 6.01 31.40
N GLY A 141 -32.79 6.91 30.42
CA GLY A 141 -32.95 8.35 30.65
C GLY A 141 -31.64 9.10 30.85
N ILE A 142 -30.49 8.47 30.57
CA ILE A 142 -29.19 9.13 30.64
C ILE A 142 -29.01 10.02 29.41
N PRO A 143 -28.66 11.31 29.56
CA PRO A 143 -28.46 12.22 28.44
C PRO A 143 -27.17 11.87 27.70
N VAL A 144 -27.28 11.03 26.66
CA VAL A 144 -26.16 10.54 25.82
C VAL A 144 -26.16 11.12 24.41
N ALA A 145 -27.04 12.08 24.10
CA ALA A 145 -27.16 12.66 22.75
C ALA A 145 -25.81 13.20 22.22
N PRO A 146 -25.00 13.95 23.00
CA PRO A 146 -23.69 14.40 22.53
C PRO A 146 -22.73 13.27 22.20
N SER A 147 -22.73 12.18 22.99
CA SER A 147 -21.89 11.00 22.76
C SER A 147 -22.29 10.27 21.47
N LEU A 148 -23.60 10.14 21.21
CA LEU A 148 -24.13 9.57 19.97
C LEU A 148 -23.76 10.44 18.77
N ILE A 149 -23.95 11.76 18.86
CA ILE A 149 -23.60 12.70 17.78
C ILE A 149 -22.11 12.66 17.48
N TRP A 150 -21.26 12.60 18.51
CA TRP A 150 -19.83 12.47 18.32
C TRP A 150 -19.45 11.15 17.65
N LEU A 151 -20.04 10.02 18.08
CA LEU A 151 -19.81 8.72 17.47
C LEU A 151 -20.20 8.70 15.99
N PHE A 152 -21.40 9.21 15.67
CA PHE A 152 -21.91 9.26 14.29
C PHE A 152 -21.05 10.17 13.43
N SER A 153 -20.82 11.40 13.89
CA SER A 153 -20.08 12.40 13.14
C SER A 153 -18.64 11.98 12.87
N ARG A 154 -17.92 11.47 13.87
CA ARG A 154 -16.56 10.97 13.70
C ARG A 154 -16.51 9.80 12.71
N THR A 155 -17.44 8.87 12.83
CA THR A 155 -17.50 7.69 11.96
C THR A 155 -17.79 8.10 10.51
N MET A 156 -18.85 8.88 10.30
CA MET A 156 -19.31 9.28 8.99
C MET A 156 -18.35 10.25 8.30
N LYS A 157 -17.70 11.15 9.03
CA LYS A 157 -16.62 11.99 8.50
C LYS A 157 -15.50 11.15 7.91
N LEU A 158 -15.04 10.14 8.65
CA LEU A 158 -13.96 9.26 8.20
C LEU A 158 -14.38 8.42 6.98
N VAL A 159 -15.65 8.00 6.90
CA VAL A 159 -16.21 7.33 5.72
C VAL A 159 -16.20 8.27 4.52
N GLU A 160 -16.76 9.47 4.66
CA GLU A 160 -16.84 10.44 3.57
C GLU A 160 -15.46 10.88 3.09
N GLU A 161 -14.52 11.15 4.00
CA GLU A 161 -13.11 11.39 3.63
C GLU A 161 -12.54 10.22 2.81
N THR A 162 -12.86 8.98 3.20
CA THR A 162 -12.39 7.79 2.46
C THR A 162 -13.08 7.68 1.11
N ARG A 163 -14.36 8.02 0.99
CA ARG A 163 -15.12 8.08 -0.27
C ARG A 163 -14.59 9.14 -1.21
N THR A 164 -14.38 10.36 -0.74
CA THR A 164 -13.78 11.44 -1.53
C THR A 164 -12.39 11.03 -2.01
N ASN A 165 -11.56 10.49 -1.13
CA ASN A 165 -10.21 10.01 -1.47
C ASN A 165 -10.22 8.83 -2.44
N SER A 166 -11.26 7.99 -2.38
CA SER A 166 -11.49 6.89 -3.31
C SER A 166 -12.44 7.26 -4.45
N LYS A 167 -12.69 8.55 -4.70
CA LYS A 167 -13.63 9.07 -5.70
C LYS A 167 -14.88 8.19 -5.84
N TYR A 168 -15.50 7.84 -4.71
CA TYR A 168 -16.72 7.03 -4.61
C TYR A 168 -16.66 5.68 -5.35
N GLY A 169 -15.50 5.04 -5.40
CA GLY A 169 -15.34 3.75 -6.07
C GLY A 169 -15.51 3.82 -7.60
N THR A 170 -15.44 5.01 -8.20
CA THR A 170 -15.43 5.17 -9.66
C THR A 170 -14.38 4.25 -10.30
N ARG A 171 -14.60 3.87 -11.56
CA ARG A 171 -13.62 3.09 -12.33
C ARG A 171 -12.22 3.69 -12.28
N ASP A 172 -12.13 5.02 -12.22
CA ASP A 172 -10.87 5.74 -12.09
C ASP A 172 -10.22 5.59 -10.71
N ALA A 173 -11.00 5.42 -9.65
CA ALA A 173 -10.47 5.14 -8.31
C ALA A 173 -10.10 3.67 -8.10
N ALA A 174 -10.91 2.75 -8.64
CA ALA A 174 -10.49 1.36 -8.81
C ALA A 174 -9.21 1.30 -9.67
N ALA A 175 -9.05 2.25 -10.60
CA ALA A 175 -7.82 2.37 -11.37
C ALA A 175 -6.66 2.98 -10.58
N ALA A 176 -6.94 3.98 -9.73
CA ALA A 176 -6.00 4.67 -8.83
C ALA A 176 -5.55 3.80 -7.65
N ARG A 177 -6.27 2.71 -7.33
CA ARG A 177 -5.76 1.65 -6.46
C ARG A 177 -4.42 1.11 -6.91
N LYS A 178 -4.16 1.14 -8.21
CA LYS A 178 -2.83 0.79 -8.68
C LYS A 178 -1.90 1.89 -8.27
N PRO A 179 -0.83 1.59 -7.52
CA PRO A 179 0.16 2.60 -7.19
C PRO A 179 0.59 3.23 -8.51
N SER A 180 0.30 4.54 -8.67
CA SER A 180 0.79 5.32 -9.78
C SER A 180 2.29 5.45 -9.56
N LEU A 181 3.01 4.39 -9.93
CA LEU A 181 4.44 4.42 -10.01
C LEU A 181 4.74 5.39 -11.14
N GLU A 182 5.01 6.63 -10.74
CA GLU A 182 5.62 7.64 -11.60
C GLU A 182 6.68 6.96 -12.46
N GLU A 183 6.76 7.26 -13.76
CA GLU A 183 7.65 6.51 -14.63
C GLU A 183 9.10 6.61 -14.12
N PRO A 184 9.82 5.49 -13.97
CA PRO A 184 11.18 5.55 -13.47
C PRO A 184 12.06 6.34 -14.45
N THR A 185 12.74 7.35 -13.92
CA THR A 185 13.84 8.00 -14.65
C THR A 185 14.88 6.96 -15.05
N LEU A 186 15.64 7.21 -16.13
CA LEU A 186 16.67 6.30 -16.61
C LEU A 186 17.68 5.90 -15.51
N LYS A 187 18.02 6.84 -14.62
CA LYS A 187 18.89 6.59 -13.45
C LYS A 187 18.29 5.52 -12.54
N PHE A 188 17.00 5.63 -12.21
CA PHE A 188 16.32 4.62 -11.40
C PHE A 188 16.21 3.26 -12.11
N ARG A 189 16.08 3.23 -13.44
CA ARG A 189 16.08 1.95 -14.19
C ARG A 189 17.41 1.22 -14.07
N LEU A 190 18.53 1.93 -14.18
CA LEU A 190 19.86 1.33 -14.00
C LEU A 190 20.06 0.80 -12.57
N ILE A 191 19.63 1.56 -11.57
CA ILE A 191 19.66 1.13 -10.16
C ILE A 191 18.78 -0.11 -9.97
N ASP A 192 17.55 -0.11 -10.49
CA ASP A 192 16.64 -1.26 -10.41
C ASP A 192 17.21 -2.51 -11.13
N ILE A 193 17.95 -2.35 -12.23
CA ILE A 193 18.64 -3.46 -12.92
C ILE A 193 19.77 -4.00 -12.03
N PHE A 194 20.59 -3.12 -11.47
CA PHE A 194 21.67 -3.52 -10.57
C PHE A 194 21.15 -4.23 -9.31
N LEU A 195 20.14 -3.66 -8.65
CA LEU A 195 19.44 -4.30 -7.53
C LEU A 195 18.75 -5.59 -7.96
N GLY A 196 18.28 -5.67 -9.20
CA GLY A 196 17.72 -6.88 -9.81
C GLY A 196 18.72 -8.02 -9.84
N ILE A 197 19.94 -7.75 -10.27
CA ILE A 197 21.02 -8.74 -10.27
C ILE A 197 21.41 -9.05 -8.82
N MET A 198 21.69 -8.03 -8.01
CA MET A 198 22.22 -8.20 -6.65
C MET A 198 21.25 -8.90 -5.69
N PHE A 199 19.94 -8.68 -5.82
CA PHE A 199 18.94 -9.35 -4.98
C PHE A 199 18.25 -10.52 -5.70
N SER A 200 18.73 -10.94 -6.87
CA SER A 200 17.99 -11.89 -7.72
C SER A 200 16.51 -11.48 -7.85
N GLY A 201 16.29 -10.16 -7.97
CA GLY A 201 15.01 -9.43 -8.03
C GLY A 201 13.97 -9.73 -6.96
N THR A 202 14.32 -10.35 -5.84
CA THR A 202 13.45 -10.47 -4.66
C THR A 202 13.04 -9.10 -4.14
N HIS A 203 13.92 -8.10 -4.20
CA HIS A 203 13.60 -6.71 -3.83
C HIS A 203 12.36 -6.17 -4.56
N ASN A 204 12.15 -6.53 -5.84
CA ASN A 204 10.96 -6.11 -6.60
C ASN A 204 9.69 -6.75 -6.09
N MET A 205 9.76 -8.02 -5.68
CA MET A 205 8.64 -8.73 -5.05
C MET A 205 8.23 -8.04 -3.75
N TYR A 206 9.19 -7.80 -2.85
CA TYR A 206 8.94 -7.12 -1.57
C TYR A 206 8.44 -5.69 -1.78
N ARG A 207 9.03 -4.94 -2.73
CA ARG A 207 8.58 -3.59 -3.09
C ARG A 207 7.11 -3.58 -3.51
N ARG A 208 6.68 -4.54 -4.33
CA ARG A 208 5.28 -4.66 -4.74
C ARG A 208 4.37 -5.00 -3.60
N ARG A 209 4.74 -5.96 -2.74
CA ARG A 209 3.94 -6.30 -1.57
C ARG A 209 3.76 -5.09 -0.65
N LEU A 210 4.83 -4.33 -0.38
CA LEU A 210 4.77 -3.06 0.37
C LEU A 210 3.92 -1.98 -0.31
N LEU A 211 3.90 -1.92 -1.64
CA LEU A 211 3.07 -0.96 -2.35
C LEU A 211 1.58 -1.36 -2.35
N LYS A 212 1.27 -2.66 -2.30
CA LYS A 212 -0.11 -3.15 -2.21
C LYS A 212 -0.79 -2.74 -0.91
N THR A 213 -0.04 -2.55 0.16
CA THR A 213 -0.60 -2.09 1.45
C THR A 213 -0.90 -0.60 1.46
N ARG A 214 -0.49 0.15 0.42
CA ARG A 214 -0.75 1.58 0.29
C ARG A 214 -1.83 1.85 -0.76
N PHE A 215 -2.81 2.66 -0.39
CA PHE A 215 -3.84 3.20 -1.28
C PHE A 215 -3.72 4.72 -1.35
N ASN A 216 -3.47 5.30 -2.52
CA ASN A 216 -3.34 6.76 -2.69
C ASN A 216 -2.37 7.42 -1.68
N ASN A 217 -1.23 6.78 -1.41
CA ASN A 217 -0.26 7.16 -0.36
C ASN A 217 -0.73 7.01 1.10
N VAL A 218 -1.96 6.56 1.34
CA VAL A 218 -2.49 6.20 2.66
C VAL A 218 -2.20 4.73 2.92
N LEU A 219 -1.63 4.42 4.07
CA LEU A 219 -1.34 3.05 4.47
C LEU A 219 -2.62 2.38 5.01
N TYR A 220 -2.98 1.23 4.45
CA TYR A 220 -4.01 0.38 5.02
C TYR A 220 -3.38 -0.60 6.00
N LEU A 221 -3.65 -0.38 7.28
CA LEU A 221 -2.98 -1.06 8.39
C LEU A 221 -3.24 -2.58 8.43
N PRO A 222 -4.46 -3.09 8.18
CA PRO A 222 -4.70 -4.54 8.16
C PRO A 222 -3.84 -5.27 7.13
N ASP A 223 -3.82 -4.82 5.87
CA ASP A 223 -3.00 -5.43 4.82
C ASP A 223 -1.50 -5.32 5.14
N PHE A 224 -1.09 -4.22 5.78
CA PHE A 224 0.30 -4.07 6.23
C PHE A 224 0.67 -5.07 7.32
N ARG A 225 -0.22 -5.31 8.28
CA ARG A 225 -0.01 -6.32 9.33
C ARG A 225 -0.01 -7.73 8.77
N GLU A 226 -0.94 -8.04 7.87
CA GLU A 226 -0.99 -9.31 7.15
C GLU A 226 0.31 -9.53 6.37
N LEU A 227 0.76 -8.52 5.61
CA LEU A 227 2.06 -8.58 4.93
C LEU A 227 3.20 -8.84 5.91
N LEU A 228 3.32 -8.08 7.01
CA LEU A 228 4.39 -8.29 7.98
C LEU A 228 4.36 -9.70 8.56
N HIS A 229 3.17 -10.25 8.82
CA HIS A 229 3.01 -11.61 9.29
C HIS A 229 3.50 -12.64 8.25
N GLU A 230 3.12 -12.49 6.99
CA GLU A 230 3.63 -13.32 5.88
C GLU A 230 5.17 -13.25 5.78
N LEU A 231 5.74 -12.04 5.90
CA LEU A 231 7.20 -11.86 5.83
C LEU A 231 7.92 -12.53 7.00
N ILE A 232 7.35 -12.49 8.20
CA ILE A 232 7.92 -13.16 9.39
C ILE A 232 7.97 -14.68 9.18
N ILE A 233 6.91 -15.27 8.63
CA ILE A 233 6.88 -16.70 8.28
C ILE A 233 7.94 -17.01 7.22
N GLU A 234 7.98 -16.23 6.14
CA GLU A 234 8.94 -16.42 5.03
C GLU A 234 10.39 -16.34 5.51
N TRP A 235 10.73 -15.39 6.39
CA TRP A 235 12.06 -15.30 6.99
C TRP A 235 12.35 -16.49 7.92
N GLY A 236 11.36 -16.98 8.66
CA GLY A 236 11.49 -18.18 9.49
C GLY A 236 11.86 -19.41 8.67
N ASP A 237 11.13 -19.63 7.57
CA ASP A 237 11.38 -20.74 6.64
C ASP A 237 12.76 -20.60 5.97
N SER A 238 13.15 -19.37 5.63
CA SER A 238 14.47 -19.10 5.05
C SER A 238 15.63 -19.42 5.99
N ASN A 239 15.46 -19.16 7.29
CA ASN A 239 16.47 -19.51 8.30
C ASN A 239 16.67 -21.02 8.36
N LEU A 240 15.57 -21.79 8.37
CA LEU A 240 15.61 -23.25 8.37
C LEU A 240 16.39 -23.78 7.15
N LEU A 241 16.07 -23.29 5.95
CA LEU A 241 16.76 -23.71 4.72
C LEU A 241 18.24 -23.29 4.73
N SER A 242 18.55 -22.10 5.24
CA SER A 242 19.93 -21.60 5.34
C SER A 242 20.79 -22.48 6.25
N THR A 243 20.24 -22.98 7.36
CA THR A 243 20.95 -23.91 8.25
C THR A 243 21.31 -25.22 7.53
N VAL A 244 20.42 -25.73 6.68
CA VAL A 244 20.70 -26.91 5.84
C VAL A 244 21.88 -26.65 4.91
N PHE A 245 21.95 -25.47 4.29
CA PHE A 245 23.10 -25.11 3.45
C PHE A 245 24.40 -24.99 4.24
N VAL A 246 24.38 -24.43 5.47
CA VAL A 246 25.58 -24.39 6.31
C VAL A 246 26.06 -25.81 6.61
N ALA A 247 25.16 -26.72 7.02
CA ALA A 247 25.50 -28.11 7.30
C ALA A 247 26.06 -28.82 6.06
N ALA A 248 25.41 -28.66 4.90
CA ALA A 248 25.86 -29.24 3.64
C ALA A 248 27.25 -28.73 3.22
N ASN A 249 27.53 -27.44 3.41
CA ASN A 249 28.84 -26.86 3.12
C ASN A 249 29.92 -27.38 4.08
N VAL A 250 29.62 -27.56 5.37
CA VAL A 250 30.56 -28.15 6.33
C VAL A 250 30.90 -29.59 5.92
N SER A 251 29.90 -30.40 5.56
CA SER A 251 30.12 -31.76 5.07
C SER A 251 30.91 -31.78 3.76
N PHE A 252 30.62 -30.87 2.84
CA PHE A 252 31.34 -30.76 1.57
C PHE A 252 32.80 -30.36 1.75
N LEU A 253 33.09 -29.47 2.70
CA LEU A 253 34.46 -29.05 3.03
C LEU A 253 35.28 -30.14 3.73
N ALA A 254 34.63 -31.14 4.32
CA ALA A 254 35.28 -32.30 4.93
C ALA A 254 35.74 -33.34 3.90
N ILE A 255 35.32 -33.23 2.63
CA ILE A 255 35.78 -34.12 1.56
C ILE A 255 37.25 -33.83 1.25
N GLU A 256 38.06 -34.88 1.17
CA GLU A 256 39.47 -34.79 0.82
C GLU A 256 39.68 -34.40 -0.67
N ASP A 257 40.80 -33.75 -0.96
CA ASP A 257 41.21 -33.26 -2.30
C ASP A 257 40.27 -32.23 -2.96
N ILE A 258 39.57 -31.40 -2.19
CA ILE A 258 38.85 -30.27 -2.79
C ILE A 258 39.80 -29.19 -3.29
N THR A 259 39.55 -28.67 -4.49
CA THR A 259 40.38 -27.58 -5.05
C THR A 259 40.05 -26.24 -4.42
N THR A 260 40.99 -25.29 -4.55
CA THR A 260 40.83 -23.92 -4.06
C THR A 260 39.52 -23.29 -4.55
N LEU A 261 39.17 -23.51 -5.83
CA LEU A 261 37.93 -22.97 -6.41
C LEU A 261 36.67 -23.50 -5.70
N GLN A 262 36.59 -24.81 -5.48
CA GLN A 262 35.46 -25.44 -4.77
C GLN A 262 35.36 -24.95 -3.33
N ARG A 263 36.50 -24.85 -2.65
CA ARG A 263 36.60 -24.33 -1.29
C ARG A 263 36.12 -22.88 -1.22
N THR A 264 36.53 -22.02 -2.15
CA THR A 264 36.07 -20.62 -2.22
C THR A 264 34.56 -20.52 -2.43
N PHE A 265 33.99 -21.27 -3.37
CA PHE A 265 32.54 -21.28 -3.60
C PHE A 265 31.76 -21.80 -2.39
N SER A 266 32.24 -22.88 -1.75
CA SER A 266 31.60 -23.43 -0.55
C SER A 266 31.69 -22.46 0.64
N LEU A 267 32.82 -21.78 0.84
CA LEU A 267 32.95 -20.74 1.87
C LEU A 267 32.04 -19.54 1.59
N ALA A 268 31.98 -19.08 0.33
CA ALA A 268 31.05 -18.01 -0.07
C ALA A 268 29.60 -18.41 0.20
N SER A 269 29.24 -19.66 -0.13
CA SER A 269 27.92 -20.22 0.17
C SER A 269 27.61 -20.19 1.67
N SER A 270 28.53 -20.63 2.52
CA SER A 270 28.37 -20.60 3.98
C SER A 270 28.22 -19.17 4.51
N LEU A 271 29.02 -18.21 4.01
CA LEU A 271 28.91 -16.81 4.41
C LEU A 271 27.53 -16.24 4.08
N PHE A 272 27.03 -16.48 2.86
CA PHE A 272 25.70 -16.03 2.48
C PHE A 272 24.58 -16.69 3.27
N ALA A 273 24.71 -17.99 3.60
CA ALA A 273 23.75 -18.67 4.47
C ALA A 273 23.77 -18.10 5.90
N MET A 274 24.94 -17.77 6.46
CA MET A 274 25.03 -17.13 7.77
C MET A 274 24.45 -15.72 7.77
N ILE A 275 24.68 -14.92 6.71
CA ILE A 275 24.03 -13.61 6.53
C ILE A 275 22.51 -13.77 6.46
N SER A 276 22.02 -14.80 5.77
CA SER A 276 20.59 -15.12 5.70
C SER A 276 20.02 -15.40 7.09
N ILE A 277 20.66 -16.27 7.88
CA ILE A 277 20.22 -16.62 9.25
C ILE A 277 20.23 -15.38 10.15
N ALA A 278 21.34 -14.63 10.17
CA ALA A 278 21.48 -13.45 11.02
C ALA A 278 20.48 -12.36 10.62
N GLY A 279 20.33 -12.12 9.32
CA GLY A 279 19.36 -11.19 8.77
C GLY A 279 17.93 -11.61 9.10
N GLY A 280 17.53 -12.84 8.75
CA GLY A 280 16.19 -13.35 9.00
C GLY A 280 15.84 -13.33 10.48
N MET A 281 16.74 -13.73 11.37
CA MET A 281 16.53 -13.66 12.82
C MET A 281 16.39 -12.21 13.32
N HIS A 282 17.25 -11.29 12.86
CA HIS A 282 17.12 -9.86 13.17
C HIS A 282 15.78 -9.30 12.71
N HIS A 283 15.36 -9.63 11.49
CA HIS A 283 14.10 -9.20 10.93
C HIS A 283 12.90 -9.76 11.70
N ILE A 284 12.87 -11.05 12.01
CA ILE A 284 11.80 -11.67 12.83
C ILE A 284 11.70 -10.97 14.18
N TRP A 285 12.81 -10.81 14.89
CA TRP A 285 12.82 -10.19 16.21
C TRP A 285 12.31 -8.75 16.18
N HIS A 286 12.85 -7.93 15.27
CA HIS A 286 12.52 -6.52 15.17
C HIS A 286 11.09 -6.25 14.65
N HIS A 287 10.55 -7.12 13.79
CA HIS A 287 9.22 -6.92 13.20
C HIS A 287 8.10 -7.60 13.98
N ARG A 288 8.39 -8.66 14.75
CA ARG A 288 7.40 -9.31 15.62
C ARG A 288 6.82 -8.35 16.66
N ILE A 289 7.66 -7.50 17.25
CA ILE A 289 7.22 -6.46 18.19
C ILE A 289 6.42 -5.33 17.52
N ARG A 290 6.40 -5.28 16.18
CA ARG A 290 5.73 -4.24 15.39
C ARG A 290 4.43 -4.70 14.74
N LEU A 291 3.94 -5.90 15.04
CA LEU A 291 2.66 -6.37 14.49
C LEU A 291 1.48 -5.51 14.96
N ASP A 292 1.57 -4.93 16.17
CA ASP A 292 0.49 -4.14 16.77
C ASP A 292 0.63 -2.63 16.63
N VAL A 293 1.51 -2.15 15.73
CA VAL A 293 1.75 -0.70 15.56
C VAL A 293 0.52 0.05 15.06
N GLU A 294 0.43 1.32 15.43
CA GLU A 294 -0.57 2.26 14.91
C GLU A 294 -0.26 2.71 13.48
N VAL A 295 -1.28 3.27 12.79
CA VAL A 295 -1.18 3.75 11.40
C VAL A 295 -0.06 4.80 11.25
N SER A 296 0.10 5.70 12.23
CA SER A 296 1.12 6.76 12.24
C SER A 296 2.53 6.17 12.23
N GLN A 297 2.80 5.22 13.13
CA GLN A 297 4.08 4.54 13.26
C GLN A 297 4.41 3.70 12.02
N ALA A 298 3.41 3.00 11.47
CA ALA A 298 3.57 2.21 10.26
C ALA A 298 3.84 3.10 9.03
N THR A 299 3.21 4.28 8.96
CA THR A 299 3.48 5.29 7.93
C THR A 299 4.91 5.83 8.05
N ILE A 300 5.36 6.15 9.27
CA ILE A 300 6.75 6.56 9.53
C ILE A 300 7.72 5.46 9.13
N TYR A 301 7.44 4.21 9.50
CA TYR A 301 8.27 3.05 9.15
C TYR A 301 8.45 2.93 7.63
N LEU A 302 7.36 3.00 6.86
CA LEU A 302 7.44 2.91 5.40
C LEU A 302 8.06 4.15 4.73
N ASN A 303 8.06 5.30 5.42
CA ASN A 303 8.61 6.55 4.89
C ASN A 303 10.01 6.87 5.43
N ARG A 304 10.61 6.05 6.30
CA ARG A 304 11.87 6.38 7.00
C ARG A 304 13.06 6.69 6.06
N GLY A 305 13.04 6.23 4.81
CA GLY A 305 14.08 6.45 3.80
C GLY A 305 13.90 7.69 2.91
N ILE A 306 13.47 8.85 3.44
CA ILE A 306 13.13 10.05 2.63
C ILE A 306 14.31 10.59 1.81
N ALA A 307 15.55 10.24 2.16
CA ALA A 307 16.76 10.75 1.49
C ALA A 307 16.78 10.53 -0.05
N LEU A 308 16.06 9.53 -0.58
CA LEU A 308 15.95 9.26 -2.02
C LEU A 308 14.55 9.55 -2.60
N GLY A 309 13.74 10.36 -1.91
CA GLY A 309 12.36 10.64 -2.28
C GLY A 309 11.39 9.49 -1.96
N LYS A 310 10.09 9.71 -2.20
CA LYS A 310 9.01 8.76 -1.84
C LYS A 310 9.16 7.37 -2.47
N ARG A 311 9.72 7.29 -3.68
CA ARG A 311 9.97 6.01 -4.37
C ARG A 311 11.23 5.30 -3.86
N GLY A 312 12.27 6.07 -3.56
CA GLY A 312 13.54 5.55 -3.06
C GLY A 312 13.37 4.92 -1.69
N SER A 313 12.58 5.53 -0.80
CA SER A 313 12.33 5.01 0.56
C SER A 313 11.78 3.58 0.54
N VAL A 314 10.74 3.34 -0.26
CA VAL A 314 10.10 2.01 -0.38
C VAL A 314 11.05 1.01 -1.04
N THR A 315 11.87 1.45 -2.01
CA THR A 315 12.84 0.57 -2.68
C THR A 315 13.97 0.16 -1.75
N ILE A 316 14.53 1.08 -0.96
CA ILE A 316 15.55 0.76 0.07
C ILE A 316 14.96 -0.20 1.09
N LEU A 317 13.76 0.11 1.60
CA LEU A 317 13.09 -0.76 2.57
C LEU A 317 12.87 -2.15 1.98
N ALA A 318 12.40 -2.25 0.73
CA ALA A 318 12.23 -3.53 0.06
C ALA A 318 13.54 -4.31 -0.10
N CYS A 319 14.66 -3.64 -0.38
CA CYS A 319 15.97 -4.28 -0.43
C CYS A 319 16.38 -4.82 0.93
N PHE A 320 16.16 -4.03 1.99
CA PHE A 320 16.44 -4.46 3.36
C PHE A 320 15.60 -5.68 3.75
N LEU A 321 14.29 -5.65 3.51
CA LEU A 321 13.40 -6.78 3.80
C LEU A 321 13.68 -8.04 2.96
N ALA A 322 14.20 -7.87 1.75
CA ALA A 322 14.55 -8.96 0.85
C ALA A 322 15.94 -9.56 1.10
N LEU A 323 16.75 -8.96 1.98
CA LEU A 323 18.14 -9.35 2.20
C LEU A 323 18.30 -10.82 2.61
N PRO A 324 17.54 -11.39 3.57
CA PRO A 324 17.72 -12.79 3.97
C PRO A 324 17.47 -13.77 2.82
N ILE A 325 16.37 -13.57 2.09
CA ILE A 325 16.00 -14.42 0.95
C ILE A 325 17.03 -14.27 -0.19
N ALA A 326 17.48 -13.05 -0.48
CA ALA A 326 18.50 -12.85 -1.50
C ALA A 326 19.83 -13.51 -1.15
N SER A 327 20.29 -13.39 0.10
CA SER A 327 21.52 -14.06 0.54
C SER A 327 21.36 -15.59 0.50
N LEU A 328 20.20 -16.14 0.88
CA LEU A 328 19.92 -17.57 0.72
C LEU A 328 20.01 -18.02 -0.75
N LEU A 329 19.48 -17.25 -1.70
CA LEU A 329 19.62 -17.57 -3.13
C LEU A 329 21.07 -17.56 -3.60
N TRP A 330 21.86 -16.57 -3.17
CA TRP A 330 23.30 -16.54 -3.47
C TRP A 330 24.07 -17.69 -2.84
N SER A 331 23.68 -18.11 -1.63
CA SER A 331 24.21 -19.31 -0.99
C SER A 331 23.96 -20.55 -1.84
N PHE A 332 22.72 -20.74 -2.29
CA PHE A 332 22.35 -21.82 -3.20
C PHE A 332 23.17 -21.81 -4.49
N TYR A 333 23.30 -20.66 -5.16
CA TYR A 333 24.08 -20.57 -6.41
C TYR A 333 25.57 -20.87 -6.19
N ALA A 334 26.16 -20.36 -5.11
CA ALA A 334 27.55 -20.63 -4.78
C ALA A 334 27.77 -22.12 -4.46
N PHE A 335 26.86 -22.75 -3.73
CA PHE A 335 26.93 -24.19 -3.44
C PHE A 335 26.82 -25.05 -4.70
N VAL A 336 25.86 -24.75 -5.59
CA VAL A 336 25.73 -25.44 -6.89
C VAL A 336 26.99 -25.23 -7.74
N GLY A 337 27.59 -24.05 -7.68
CA GLY A 337 28.89 -23.76 -8.30
C GLY A 337 30.01 -24.64 -7.76
N ALA A 338 30.12 -24.79 -6.44
CA ALA A 338 31.10 -25.68 -5.80
C ALA A 338 30.90 -27.14 -6.22
N LEU A 339 29.66 -27.62 -6.19
CA LEU A 339 29.32 -28.99 -6.55
C LEU A 339 29.59 -29.26 -8.04
N THR A 340 29.27 -28.32 -8.92
CA THR A 340 29.55 -28.44 -10.35
C THR A 340 31.05 -28.46 -10.62
N ALA A 341 31.83 -27.60 -9.95
CA ALA A 341 33.28 -27.60 -10.05
C ALA A 341 33.90 -28.90 -9.51
N PHE A 342 33.31 -29.53 -8.49
CA PHE A 342 33.70 -30.84 -8.00
C PHE A 342 33.46 -31.95 -9.00
N CYS A 343 32.28 -31.98 -9.60
CA CYS A 343 31.94 -32.96 -10.62
C CYS A 343 32.90 -32.84 -11.82
N VAL A 344 33.14 -31.63 -12.32
CA VAL A 344 33.97 -31.39 -13.51
C VAL A 344 35.44 -31.75 -13.31
N GLN A 345 35.96 -31.79 -12.08
CA GLN A 345 37.37 -32.13 -11.84
C GLN A 345 37.60 -33.63 -11.65
N ARG A 346 36.61 -34.39 -11.16
CA ARG A 346 36.71 -35.85 -10.93
C ARG A 346 36.29 -36.68 -12.16
N VAL A 347 36.58 -36.19 -13.38
CA VAL A 347 36.14 -36.83 -14.66
C VAL A 347 36.63 -38.26 -14.82
N ASP A 348 37.74 -38.62 -14.16
CA ASP A 348 38.39 -39.92 -14.32
C ASP A 348 37.60 -41.10 -13.75
N VAL A 349 36.60 -40.86 -12.87
CA VAL A 349 35.99 -41.96 -12.09
C VAL A 349 34.60 -42.38 -12.56
N ASN A 350 33.83 -41.58 -13.30
CA ASN A 350 32.62 -42.04 -14.02
C ASN A 350 31.95 -40.91 -14.84
N ARG A 351 32.23 -40.87 -16.15
CA ARG A 351 31.56 -39.98 -17.12
C ARG A 351 30.02 -39.95 -17.04
N PRO A 352 29.29 -41.06 -16.80
CA PRO A 352 27.82 -41.00 -16.73
C PRO A 352 27.32 -40.24 -15.50
N VAL A 353 27.99 -40.36 -14.34
CA VAL A 353 27.60 -39.66 -13.11
C VAL A 353 27.83 -38.16 -13.24
N LEU A 354 28.96 -37.76 -13.82
CA LEU A 354 29.25 -36.36 -14.15
C LEU A 354 28.17 -35.75 -15.04
N THR A 355 27.83 -36.44 -16.14
CA THR A 355 26.84 -35.97 -17.09
C THR A 355 25.47 -35.80 -16.42
N PHE A 356 25.08 -36.74 -15.57
CA PHE A 356 23.83 -36.68 -14.82
C PHE A 356 23.79 -35.50 -13.84
N MET A 357 24.83 -35.31 -13.03
CA MET A 357 24.91 -34.19 -12.08
C MET A 357 24.91 -32.84 -12.78
N LEU A 358 25.64 -32.71 -13.88
CA LEU A 358 25.69 -31.47 -14.67
C LEU A 358 24.32 -31.19 -15.30
N CYS A 359 23.63 -32.22 -15.81
CA CYS A 359 22.27 -32.09 -16.28
C CYS A 359 21.31 -31.64 -15.18
N ILE A 360 21.39 -32.21 -13.97
CA ILE A 360 20.56 -31.79 -12.83
C ILE A 360 20.87 -30.35 -12.42
N SER A 361 22.14 -29.97 -12.31
CA SER A 361 22.53 -28.60 -11.96
C SER A 361 22.06 -27.60 -13.02
N CYS A 362 22.21 -27.92 -14.31
CA CYS A 362 21.70 -27.09 -15.40
C CYS A 362 20.16 -27.02 -15.36
N LEU A 363 19.48 -28.14 -15.17
CA LEU A 363 18.03 -28.19 -15.11
C LEU A 363 17.53 -27.35 -13.92
N SER A 364 18.13 -27.52 -12.75
CA SER A 364 17.83 -26.76 -11.53
C SER A 364 18.07 -25.26 -11.71
N GLY A 365 19.19 -24.88 -12.32
CA GLY A 365 19.48 -23.49 -12.69
C GLY A 365 18.44 -22.92 -13.65
N ILE A 366 18.09 -23.67 -14.70
CA ILE A 366 17.08 -23.28 -15.68
C ILE A 366 15.70 -23.17 -15.04
N THR A 367 15.30 -24.10 -14.18
CA THR A 367 14.01 -24.04 -13.49
C THR A 367 13.94 -22.85 -12.55
N THR A 368 15.02 -22.57 -11.82
CA THR A 368 15.09 -21.42 -10.91
C THR A 368 15.02 -20.11 -11.69
N VAL A 369 15.83 -19.97 -12.76
CA VAL A 369 15.78 -18.80 -13.65
C VAL A 369 14.41 -18.68 -14.31
N SER A 370 13.83 -19.77 -14.80
CA SER A 370 12.51 -19.77 -15.44
C SER A 370 11.39 -19.41 -14.49
N PHE A 371 11.46 -19.86 -13.23
CA PHE A 371 10.51 -19.51 -12.18
C PHE A 371 10.56 -18.01 -11.90
N PHE A 372 11.75 -17.46 -11.64
CA PHE A 372 11.91 -16.02 -11.41
C PHE A 372 11.60 -15.20 -12.67
N TRP A 373 11.94 -15.70 -13.85
CA TRP A 373 11.60 -15.09 -15.13
C TRP A 373 10.09 -15.04 -15.35
N ASN A 374 9.35 -16.11 -15.06
CA ASN A 374 7.90 -16.12 -15.14
C ASN A 374 7.27 -15.15 -14.14
N ILE A 375 7.82 -15.06 -12.92
CA ILE A 375 7.37 -14.07 -11.92
C ILE A 375 7.65 -12.63 -12.39
N TRP A 376 8.78 -12.39 -13.06
CA TRP A 376 9.13 -11.06 -13.58
C TRP A 376 8.37 -10.68 -14.84
N VAL A 377 8.42 -11.52 -15.87
CA VAL A 377 7.81 -11.28 -17.18
C VAL A 377 6.31 -11.42 -17.10
N GLY A 378 5.78 -12.42 -16.39
CA GLY A 378 4.34 -12.57 -16.17
C GLY A 378 3.73 -11.29 -15.59
N TRP A 379 4.47 -10.61 -14.71
CA TRP A 379 4.06 -9.32 -14.17
C TRP A 379 4.19 -8.15 -15.16
N GLN A 380 5.29 -8.02 -15.90
CA GLN A 380 5.38 -6.97 -16.93
C GLN A 380 4.25 -7.12 -17.95
N LEU A 381 3.94 -8.37 -18.31
CA LEU A 381 2.85 -8.69 -19.21
C LEU A 381 1.50 -8.38 -18.59
N SER A 382 1.28 -8.66 -17.29
CA SER A 382 0.03 -8.32 -16.61
C SER A 382 -0.19 -6.82 -16.56
N GLN A 383 0.85 -6.03 -16.27
CA GLN A 383 0.78 -4.57 -16.31
C GLN A 383 0.44 -4.09 -17.73
N MET A 384 1.13 -4.59 -18.75
CA MET A 384 0.86 -4.19 -20.14
C MET A 384 -0.55 -4.58 -20.60
N MET A 385 -1.04 -5.76 -20.25
CA MET A 385 -2.42 -6.17 -20.58
C MET A 385 -3.46 -5.31 -19.86
N GLU A 386 -3.22 -4.92 -18.61
CA GLU A 386 -4.12 -4.00 -17.92
C GLU A 386 -4.09 -2.57 -18.49
N TYR A 387 -2.91 -2.09 -18.91
CA TYR A 387 -2.81 -0.82 -19.64
C TYR A 387 -3.53 -0.89 -20.99
N ALA A 388 -3.44 -2.04 -21.67
CA ALA A 388 -4.17 -2.29 -22.91
C ALA A 388 -5.68 -2.18 -22.70
N ASP A 389 -6.19 -2.90 -21.71
CA ASP A 389 -7.61 -2.96 -21.35
C ASP A 389 -8.14 -1.55 -21.01
N ARG A 390 -7.40 -0.78 -20.23
CA ARG A 390 -7.74 0.61 -19.90
C ARG A 390 -7.71 1.56 -21.09
N ALA A 391 -6.78 1.36 -22.01
CA ALA A 391 -6.69 2.16 -23.23
C ALA A 391 -7.74 1.73 -24.28
N GLY A 392 -8.63 0.78 -23.97
CA GLY A 392 -9.55 0.18 -24.92
C GLY A 392 -8.82 -0.55 -26.06
N LYS A 393 -7.54 -0.87 -25.89
CA LYS A 393 -6.73 -1.55 -26.89
C LYS A 393 -6.93 -3.05 -26.73
N ASP A 394 -7.08 -3.74 -27.87
CA ASP A 394 -7.18 -5.20 -27.88
C ASP A 394 -5.95 -5.80 -27.15
N PRO A 395 -6.15 -6.61 -26.08
CA PRO A 395 -5.05 -7.23 -25.34
C PRO A 395 -4.17 -8.11 -26.23
N LYS A 396 -4.70 -8.68 -27.32
CA LYS A 396 -3.89 -9.41 -28.30
C LYS A 396 -2.93 -8.49 -29.05
N GLN A 397 -3.36 -7.27 -29.37
CA GLN A 397 -2.52 -6.28 -30.04
C GLN A 397 -1.40 -5.82 -29.12
N VAL A 398 -1.70 -5.49 -27.86
CA VAL A 398 -0.66 -5.07 -26.91
C VAL A 398 0.32 -6.20 -26.60
N ARG A 399 -0.14 -7.45 -26.47
CA ARG A 399 0.76 -8.60 -26.30
C ARG A 399 1.70 -8.79 -27.50
N ARG A 400 1.21 -8.55 -28.73
CA ARG A 400 2.02 -8.57 -29.97
C ARG A 400 3.01 -7.41 -30.01
N GLU A 401 2.60 -6.20 -29.64
CA GLU A 401 3.45 -5.01 -29.58
C GLU A 401 4.54 -5.15 -28.51
N ALA A 402 4.20 -5.62 -27.31
CA ALA A 402 5.14 -5.89 -26.23
C ALA A 402 6.20 -6.93 -26.64
N ARG A 403 5.77 -8.05 -27.23
CA ARG A 403 6.70 -9.05 -27.78
C ARG A 403 7.60 -8.47 -28.86
N ARG A 404 7.06 -7.66 -29.78
CA ARG A 404 7.83 -7.00 -30.84
C ARG A 404 8.85 -6.02 -30.27
N GLN A 405 8.48 -5.20 -29.29
CA GLN A 405 9.40 -4.27 -28.63
C GLN A 405 10.50 -5.03 -27.88
N HIS A 406 10.16 -6.10 -27.17
CA HIS A 406 11.15 -6.88 -26.44
C HIS A 406 12.15 -7.57 -27.37
N LEU A 407 11.68 -8.19 -28.47
CA LEU A 407 12.54 -8.80 -29.49
C LEU A 407 13.45 -7.77 -30.18
N LYS A 408 12.94 -6.56 -30.47
CA LYS A 408 13.76 -5.47 -31.00
C LYS A 408 14.84 -5.03 -30.01
N GLY A 409 14.52 -4.92 -28.72
CA GLY A 409 15.49 -4.58 -27.68
C GLY A 409 16.65 -5.58 -27.57
N VAL A 410 16.34 -6.88 -27.63
CA VAL A 410 17.35 -7.95 -27.61
C VAL A 410 18.22 -7.91 -28.88
N GLY A 411 17.63 -7.74 -30.06
CA GLY A 411 18.38 -7.64 -31.32
C GLY A 411 19.33 -6.43 -31.38
N THR A 412 18.89 -5.29 -30.84
CA THR A 412 19.69 -4.04 -30.88
C THR A 412 20.94 -4.12 -30.02
N GLN A 413 20.88 -4.79 -28.86
CA GLN A 413 22.04 -5.05 -28.00
C GLN A 413 23.09 -5.96 -28.68
N PHE A 414 22.66 -6.91 -29.51
CA PHE A 414 23.60 -7.75 -30.26
C PHE A 414 24.23 -7.02 -31.45
N THR A 415 23.51 -6.12 -32.13
CA THR A 415 24.09 -5.31 -33.23
C THR A 415 25.05 -4.22 -32.77
N MET A 416 24.82 -3.58 -31.61
CA MET A 416 25.80 -2.61 -31.06
C MET A 416 27.14 -3.26 -30.69
N ARG A 417 27.12 -4.53 -30.28
CA ARG A 417 28.35 -5.27 -29.96
C ARG A 417 29.16 -5.64 -31.21
N LYS A 418 28.53 -5.68 -32.39
CA LYS A 418 29.19 -5.95 -33.68
C LYS A 418 29.89 -4.71 -34.23
N ARG A 419 29.23 -3.54 -34.21
CA ARG A 419 29.84 -2.26 -34.63
C ARG A 419 31.07 -1.87 -33.81
N LYS A 420 31.07 -2.13 -32.50
CA LYS A 420 32.24 -1.82 -31.64
C LYS A 420 33.44 -2.75 -31.88
N LYS A 421 33.25 -3.85 -32.63
CA LYS A 421 34.36 -4.74 -33.02
C LYS A 421 34.97 -4.28 -34.35
N ASP A 422 34.14 -3.79 -35.25
CA ASP A 422 34.58 -3.29 -36.55
C ASP A 422 35.33 -1.94 -36.46
N ASP A 423 35.07 -1.13 -35.42
CA ASP A 423 35.78 0.14 -35.17
C ASP A 423 37.10 -0.01 -34.35
N VAL A 424 37.47 -1.24 -33.95
CA VAL A 424 38.75 -1.50 -33.23
C VAL A 424 39.79 -2.16 -34.14
N ASP A 425 39.35 -2.65 -35.30
CA ASP A 425 40.21 -3.28 -36.32
C ASP A 425 40.46 -2.34 -37.53
N ALA A 426 40.17 -1.05 -37.39
CA ALA A 426 40.52 0.04 -38.31
C ALA A 426 41.34 1.10 -37.58
#